data_AF-A0A935LDK7-F1
#
_entry.id   AF-A0A935LDK7-F1
#
_cell.length_a   1.000
_cell.length_b   1.000
_cell.length_c   1.000
_cell.angle_alpha   90.00
_cell.angle_beta   90.00
_cell.angle_gamma   90.00
#
_symmetry.space_group_name_H-M   'P 1'
#
loop_
_entity.id
_entity.type
_entity.pdbx_description
1 polymer ?
#
loop_
_entity_poly.entity_id
_entity_poly.type
_entity_poly.pdbx_seq_one_letter_code
_entity_poly.pdbx_strand_id
1 'polypeptide(L)'
;MTMEFALIHFGVGLLVVLVIDYGRARLAGESGGSLSLAPVVVGIACAALGHFLSPWATPVVLLLYAAVSINEWLQERRDKKALALRQPKP
;
A
#
# COMPACT_ATOMS: atom_id res chain seq x y z
N MET A 1 19.94 -18.53 2.10
CA MET A 1 19.51 -17.27 2.74
C MET A 1 18.93 -17.62 4.11
N THR A 2 19.17 -16.85 5.17
CA THR A 2 18.78 -17.24 6.55
C THR A 2 17.34 -16.83 6.88
N MET A 3 16.76 -17.40 7.96
CA MET A 3 15.41 -17.07 8.42
C MET A 3 15.29 -15.60 8.86
N GLU A 4 16.34 -15.05 9.47
CA GLU A 4 16.43 -13.64 9.87
C GLU A 4 16.28 -12.69 8.68
N PHE A 5 16.84 -13.07 7.52
CA PHE A 5 16.73 -12.29 6.30
C PHE A 5 15.27 -12.15 5.84
N ALA A 6 14.50 -13.25 5.88
CA ALA A 6 13.09 -13.25 5.51
C ALA A 6 12.25 -12.39 6.49
N LEU A 7 12.56 -12.46 7.80
CA LEU A 7 11.89 -11.66 8.83
C LEU A 7 12.14 -10.15 8.64
N ILE A 8 13.35 -9.75 8.23
CA ILE A 8 13.65 -8.35 7.92
C ILE A 8 12.81 -7.88 6.71
N HIS A 9 12.75 -8.68 5.64
CA HIS A 9 11.99 -8.32 4.44
C HIS A 9 10.48 -8.29 4.71
N PHE A 10 9.98 -9.21 5.55
CA PHE A 10 8.62 -9.15 6.08
C PHE A 10 8.37 -7.86 6.85
N GLY A 11 9.21 -7.57 7.85
CA GLY A 11 9.04 -6.42 8.74
C GLY A 11 9.10 -5.09 8.02
N VAL A 12 10.05 -4.93 7.09
CA VAL A 12 10.16 -3.73 6.25
C VAL A 12 8.94 -3.61 5.33
N GLY A 13 8.52 -4.70 4.70
CA GLY A 13 7.31 -4.74 3.87
C GLY A 13 6.06 -4.31 4.64
N LEU A 14 5.84 -4.94 5.79
CA LEU A 14 4.71 -4.68 6.68
C LEU A 14 4.69 -3.21 7.14
N LEU A 15 5.81 -2.70 7.65
CA LEU A 15 5.90 -1.36 8.22
C LEU A 15 5.66 -0.28 7.17
N VAL A 16 6.29 -0.39 6.00
CA VAL A 16 6.15 0.62 4.95
C VAL A 16 4.73 0.68 4.42
N VAL A 17 4.09 -0.48 4.21
CA VAL A 17 2.71 -0.53 3.73
C VAL A 17 1.73 -0.02 4.78
N LEU A 18 1.94 -0.34 6.07
CA LEU A 18 1.17 0.25 7.16
C LEU A 18 1.24 1.78 7.16
N VAL A 19 2.42 2.36 6.91
CA VAL A 19 2.59 3.82 6.85
C VAL A 19 1.83 4.41 5.67
N ILE A 20 1.85 3.76 4.50
CA ILE A 20 1.09 4.19 3.32
C ILE A 20 -0.42 4.15 3.59
N ASP A 21 -0.92 3.02 4.11
CA ASP A 21 -2.34 2.83 4.43
C ASP A 21 -2.81 3.83 5.48
N TYR A 22 -2.03 4.01 6.55
CA TYR A 22 -2.32 5.00 7.58
C TYR A 22 -2.33 6.43 7.02
N GLY A 23 -1.38 6.76 6.15
CA GLY A 23 -1.32 8.05 5.46
C GLY A 23 -2.57 8.30 4.61
N ARG A 24 -3.03 7.29 3.86
CA ARG A 24 -4.26 7.36 3.06
C ARG A 24 -5.48 7.56 3.95
N ALA A 25 -5.67 6.73 4.98
CA ALA A 25 -6.79 6.85 5.91
C ALA A 25 -6.83 8.25 6.55
N ARG A 26 -5.66 8.76 6.95
CA ARG A 26 -5.54 10.11 7.53
C ARG A 26 -5.92 11.23 6.56
N LEU A 27 -5.55 11.10 5.28
CA LEU A 27 -5.88 12.05 4.22
C LEU A 27 -7.34 11.96 3.76
N ALA A 28 -7.95 10.79 3.84
CA ALA A 28 -9.35 10.56 3.49
C ALA A 28 -10.32 11.03 4.59
N GLY A 29 -9.83 11.27 5.81
CA GLY A 29 -10.67 11.60 6.96
C GLY A 29 -11.49 10.40 7.46
N GLU A 30 -11.11 9.19 7.05
CA GLU A 30 -11.78 7.96 7.46
C GLU A 30 -11.34 7.61 8.88
N SER A 31 -12.26 7.75 9.84
CA SER A 31 -12.09 7.30 11.23
C SER A 31 -12.50 5.84 11.43
N GLY A 32 -13.03 5.19 10.40
CA GLY A 32 -13.44 3.79 10.42
C GLY A 32 -12.26 2.88 10.11
N GLY A 33 -11.70 2.25 11.14
CA GLY A 33 -10.59 1.29 11.02
C GLY A 33 -11.02 -0.01 10.35
N SER A 34 -11.31 0.02 9.05
CA SER A 34 -11.32 -1.20 8.25
C SER A 34 -9.88 -1.70 8.18
N LEU A 35 -9.61 -2.81 8.88
CA LEU A 35 -8.28 -3.41 8.95
C LEU A 35 -7.89 -3.91 7.55
N SER A 36 -7.14 -3.08 6.82
CA SER A 36 -6.54 -3.45 5.54
C SER A 36 -5.62 -4.65 5.77
N LEU A 37 -5.85 -5.74 5.03
CA LEU A 37 -4.94 -6.88 5.00
C LEU A 37 -3.73 -6.64 4.08
N ALA A 38 -3.70 -5.52 3.34
CA ALA A 38 -2.63 -5.22 2.40
C ALA A 38 -1.23 -5.22 3.04
N PRO A 39 -1.01 -4.68 4.25
CA PRO A 39 0.33 -4.71 4.86
C PRO A 39 0.82 -6.14 5.14
N VAL A 40 -0.08 -7.02 5.57
CA VAL A 40 0.27 -8.42 5.85
C VAL A 40 0.59 -9.17 4.56
N VAL A 41 -0.25 -9.02 3.53
CA VAL A 41 -0.07 -9.69 2.23
C VAL A 41 1.22 -9.22 1.56
N VAL A 42 1.47 -7.90 1.53
CA VAL A 42 2.69 -7.35 0.93
C VAL A 42 3.92 -7.70 1.76
N GLY A 43 3.81 -7.72 3.10
CA GLY A 43 4.87 -8.22 3.98
C GLY A 43 5.27 -9.66 3.65
N ILE A 44 4.30 -10.57 3.49
CA ILE A 44 4.55 -11.96 3.09
C ILE A 44 5.21 -12.02 1.71
N ALA A 45 4.73 -11.24 0.75
CA ALA A 45 5.32 -11.18 -0.59
C ALA A 45 6.78 -10.69 -0.56
N CYS A 46 7.08 -9.64 0.21
CA CYS A 46 8.45 -9.15 0.41
C CYS A 46 9.34 -10.22 1.05
N ALA A 47 8.86 -10.94 2.06
CA ALA A 47 9.60 -12.02 2.72
C ALA A 47 9.93 -13.15 1.75
N ALA A 48 8.93 -13.63 1.01
CA ALA A 48 9.08 -14.72 0.04
C ALA A 48 10.00 -14.32 -1.10
N LEU A 49 9.76 -13.18 -1.75
CA LEU A 49 10.56 -12.74 -2.89
C LEU A 49 11.98 -12.35 -2.49
N GLY A 50 12.13 -11.73 -1.32
CA GLY A 50 13.43 -11.45 -0.73
C GLY A 50 14.24 -12.72 -0.53
N HIS A 51 13.63 -13.74 0.09
CA HIS A 51 14.28 -15.00 0.43
C HIS A 51 14.62 -15.87 -0.80
N PHE A 52 13.71 -15.96 -1.76
CA PHE A 52 13.82 -16.91 -2.88
C PHE A 52 14.39 -16.32 -4.17
N LEU A 53 14.21 -15.02 -4.44
CA LEU A 53 14.66 -14.40 -5.69
C LEU A 53 15.85 -13.47 -5.47
N SER A 54 15.66 -12.39 -4.72
CA SER A 54 16.68 -11.34 -4.59
C SER A 54 16.36 -10.37 -3.45
N PRO A 55 17.36 -9.88 -2.70
CA PRO A 55 17.21 -8.77 -1.76
C PRO A 55 16.56 -7.51 -2.38
N TRP A 56 16.76 -7.31 -3.69
CA TRP A 56 16.18 -6.17 -4.42
C TRP A 56 14.68 -6.30 -4.67
N ALA A 57 14.07 -7.45 -4.40
CA ALA A 57 12.64 -7.63 -4.58
C ALA A 57 11.81 -6.76 -3.62
N THR A 58 12.23 -6.59 -2.37
CA THR A 58 11.51 -5.75 -1.40
C THR A 58 11.39 -4.28 -1.82
N PRO A 59 12.47 -3.56 -2.18
CA PRO A 59 12.33 -2.18 -2.63
C PRO A 59 11.49 -2.08 -3.92
N VAL A 60 11.57 -3.04 -4.83
CA VAL A 60 10.73 -3.07 -6.05
C VAL A 60 9.25 -3.24 -5.72
N VAL A 61 8.91 -4.21 -4.87
CA VAL A 61 7.52 -4.46 -4.45
C VAL A 61 6.96 -3.23 -3.73
N LEU A 62 7.74 -2.61 -2.84
CA LEU A 62 7.34 -1.39 -2.14
C LEU A 62 7.13 -0.20 -3.07
N LEU A 63 8.01 -0.01 -4.05
CA LEU A 63 7.84 1.05 -5.06
C LEU A 63 6.60 0.84 -5.91
N LEU A 64 6.34 -0.39 -6.35
CA LEU A 64 5.14 -0.73 -7.11
C LEU A 64 3.89 -0.50 -6.27
N TYR A 65 3.88 -0.95 -5.02
CA TYR A 65 2.76 -0.75 -4.12
C TYR A 65 2.47 0.73 -3.87
N ALA A 66 3.51 1.54 -3.65
CA ALA A 66 3.39 2.98 -3.49
C ALA A 66 2.84 3.65 -4.78
N ALA A 67 3.35 3.26 -5.95
CA ALA A 67 2.89 3.78 -7.23
C ALA A 67 1.41 3.46 -7.49
N VAL A 68 0.99 2.21 -7.23
CA VAL A 68 -0.40 1.79 -7.35
C VAL A 68 -1.29 2.58 -6.37
N SER A 69 -0.87 2.69 -5.11
CA SER A 69 -1.61 3.42 -4.08
C SER A 69 -1.81 4.91 -4.43
N ILE A 70 -0.78 5.55 -4.98
CA ILE A 70 -0.86 6.94 -5.45
C ILE A 70 -1.83 7.02 -6.64
N ASN A 71 -1.73 6.09 -7.59
CA ASN A 71 -2.60 6.07 -8.76
C ASN A 71 -4.08 5.89 -8.36
N GLU A 72 -4.39 4.97 -7.45
CA GLU A 72 -5.75 4.78 -6.91
C GLU A 72 -6.27 6.07 -6.25
N TRP A 73 -5.46 6.71 -5.41
CA TRP A 73 -5.84 7.97 -4.77
C TRP A 73 -6.12 9.09 -5.78
N LEU A 74 -5.32 9.18 -6.86
CA LEU A 74 -5.55 10.13 -7.94
C LEU A 74 -6.83 9.81 -8.73
N GLN A 75 -7.11 8.52 -8.98
CA GLN A 75 -8.34 8.07 -9.64
C GLN A 75 -9.57 8.43 -8.80
N GLU A 76 -9.58 8.10 -7.51
CA GLU A 76 -10.68 8.46 -6.60
C GLU A 76 -10.97 9.97 -6.61
N ARG A 77 -9.93 10.81 -6.63
CA ARG A 77 -10.11 12.27 -6.71
C ARG A 77 -10.69 12.72 -8.05
N ARG A 78 -10.29 12.10 -9.15
CA ARG A 78 -10.83 12.40 -10.49
C ARG A 78 -12.29 11.99 -10.59
N ASP A 79 -12.64 10.83 -10.07
CA ASP A 79 -14.00 10.31 -10.09
C ASP A 79 -14.94 11.16 -9.23
N LYS A 80 -14.51 11.55 -8.02
CA LYS A 80 -15.25 12.50 -7.17
C LYS A 80 -15.50 13.83 -7.86
N LYS A 81 -14.51 14.39 -8.58
CA LYS A 81 -14.67 15.61 -9.38
C LYS A 81 -15.64 15.41 -10.55
N ALA A 82 -15.53 14.30 -11.27
CA ALA A 82 -16.42 13.99 -12.39
C ALA A 82 -17.88 13.81 -11.94
N LEU A 83 -18.10 13.18 -10.79
CA LEU A 83 -19.43 13.05 -10.18
C LEU A 83 -20.00 14.41 -9.75
N ALA A 84 -19.20 15.27 -9.12
CA ALA A 84 -19.62 16.61 -8.71
C ALA A 84 -20.06 17.49 -9.90
N LEU A 85 -19.44 17.32 -11.08
CA LEU A 85 -19.85 18.03 -12.30
C LEU A 85 -21.13 17.47 -12.94
N ARG A 86 -21.46 16.20 -12.68
CA ARG A 86 -22.66 15.54 -13.21
C ARG A 86 -23.90 15.75 -12.36
N GLN A 87 -23.74 16.12 -11.10
CA GLN A 87 -24.86 16.45 -10.22
C GLN A 87 -25.22 17.94 -10.42
N PRO A 88 -26.38 18.28 -11.03
CA PRO A 88 -26.82 19.67 -11.09
C PRO A 88 -27.03 20.17 -9.66
N LYS A 89 -26.39 21.29 -9.32
CA LYS A 89 -26.58 21.97 -8.05
C LYS A 89 -28.07 22.35 -7.93
N PRO A 90 -28.73 22.11 -6.78
CA PRO A 90 -30.13 22.51 -6.59
C PRO A 90 -30.32 24.02 -6.74
#